data_AF-A0A965LZR6-F1
#
_entry.id   AF-A0A965LZR6-F1
#
_cell.length_a   1.000
_cell.length_b   1.000
_cell.length_c   1.000
_cell.angle_alpha   90.00
_cell.angle_beta   90.00
_cell.angle_gamma   90.00
#
_symmetry.space_group_name_H-M   'P 1'
#
loop_
_entity.id
_entity.type
_entity.pdbx_description
1 polymer ?
#
loop_
_entity_poly.entity_id
_entity_poly.type
_entity_poly.pdbx_seq_one_letter_code
_entity_poly.pdbx_strand_id
1 'polypeptide(L)'
;MNTLVALRMELDSADADRLGDAMMARGALAVTAEDADAGTEREVPVFDEPGNDPSSWPRLRLEVLVATGDDPLQLLEAACADAEMALPPYTLSQVPDADWVRATQAQFGPIAISSRLWIVPSWHSAPEPAAVNLLLDPGVAFGTGSHPTTRLCLQWLEQQLAHLAPDLSSDRRPSVLDYGCGSGILAIAAMKLGA
;
A
#
# COMPACT_ATOMS: atom_id res chain seq x y z
N MET A 1 16.43 4.14 -20.60
CA MET A 1 15.71 3.60 -19.43
C MET A 1 16.74 2.93 -18.58
N ASN A 2 16.88 3.36 -17.33
CA ASN A 2 17.64 2.58 -16.36
C ASN A 2 16.85 1.29 -16.07
N THR A 3 17.56 0.19 -15.90
CA THR A 3 16.97 -1.10 -15.57
C THR A 3 17.71 -1.61 -14.36
N LEU A 4 16.98 -1.84 -13.28
CA LEU A 4 17.51 -2.43 -12.07
C LEU A 4 17.59 -3.94 -12.25
N VAL A 5 18.39 -4.60 -11.43
CA VAL A 5 18.50 -6.06 -11.43
C VAL A 5 18.01 -6.59 -10.10
N ALA A 6 17.08 -7.54 -10.13
CA ALA A 6 16.67 -8.30 -8.95
C ALA A 6 17.42 -9.64 -8.92
N LEU A 7 18.18 -9.85 -7.85
CA LEU A 7 18.78 -11.11 -7.46
C LEU A 7 17.80 -11.84 -6.54
N ARG A 8 17.43 -13.06 -6.89
CA ARG A 8 16.53 -13.87 -6.07
C ARG A 8 17.14 -15.20 -5.68
N MET A 9 17.00 -15.56 -4.42
CA MET A 9 17.52 -16.79 -3.82
C MET A 9 16.55 -17.35 -2.78
N GLU A 10 16.63 -18.65 -2.52
CA GLU A 10 15.85 -19.31 -1.47
C GLU A 10 16.80 -19.86 -0.41
N LEU A 11 16.59 -19.45 0.83
CA LEU A 11 17.49 -19.68 1.96
C LEU A 11 16.69 -20.10 3.19
N ASP A 12 17.35 -20.63 4.22
CA ASP A 12 16.74 -20.68 5.55
C ASP A 12 16.72 -19.28 6.19
N SER A 13 15.97 -19.13 7.29
CA SER A 13 15.78 -17.83 7.94
C SER A 13 17.11 -17.18 8.38
N ALA A 14 18.00 -17.96 9.00
CA ALA A 14 19.26 -17.44 9.53
C ALA A 14 20.23 -17.01 8.42
N ASP A 15 20.27 -17.75 7.31
CA ASP A 15 21.07 -17.39 6.14
C ASP A 15 20.51 -16.18 5.39
N ALA A 16 19.19 -16.09 5.26
CA ALA A 16 18.52 -14.95 4.63
C ALA A 16 18.79 -13.64 5.38
N ASP A 17 18.69 -13.64 6.70
CA ASP A 17 18.96 -12.45 7.53
C ASP A 17 20.42 -12.01 7.39
N ARG A 18 21.37 -12.93 7.58
CA ARG A 18 22.81 -12.63 7.46
C ARG A 18 23.18 -12.10 6.08
N LEU A 19 22.70 -12.74 5.03
CA LEU A 19 23.01 -12.32 3.66
C LEU A 19 22.30 -11.02 3.30
N GLY A 20 21.06 -10.82 3.76
CA GLY A 20 20.31 -9.57 3.58
C GLY A 20 21.05 -8.38 4.16
N ASP A 21 21.52 -8.48 5.40
CA ASP A 21 22.31 -7.44 6.05
C ASP A 21 23.63 -7.16 5.31
N ALA A 22 24.33 -8.21 4.88
CA ALA A 22 25.58 -8.09 4.11
C ALA A 22 25.35 -7.40 2.74
N MET A 23 24.25 -7.72 2.06
CA MET A 23 23.86 -7.08 0.81
C MET A 23 23.56 -5.60 0.98
N MET A 24 22.79 -5.24 2.01
CA MET A 24 22.51 -3.83 2.34
C MET A 24 23.79 -3.06 2.67
N ALA A 25 24.70 -3.64 3.46
CA ALA A 25 25.97 -3.03 3.81
C ALA A 25 26.87 -2.77 2.58
N ARG A 26 26.70 -3.54 1.50
CA ARG A 26 27.44 -3.41 0.24
C ARG A 26 26.77 -2.51 -0.80
N GLY A 27 25.62 -1.93 -0.49
CA GLY A 27 24.96 -0.96 -1.35
C GLY A 27 23.84 -1.53 -2.23
N ALA A 28 23.28 -2.70 -1.89
CA ALA A 28 21.98 -3.08 -2.43
C ALA A 28 20.95 -1.97 -2.16
N LEU A 29 20.08 -1.70 -3.14
CA LEU A 29 19.05 -0.67 -3.04
C LEU A 29 17.92 -1.08 -2.11
N ALA A 30 17.60 -2.37 -2.08
CA ALA A 30 16.59 -2.95 -1.22
C ALA A 30 16.84 -4.45 -1.05
N VAL A 31 16.39 -4.98 0.08
CA VAL A 31 16.29 -6.40 0.37
C VAL A 31 14.87 -6.67 0.86
N THR A 32 14.21 -7.66 0.26
CA THR A 32 12.87 -8.11 0.63
C THR A 32 12.91 -9.61 0.93
N ALA A 33 12.27 -10.02 2.01
CA ALA A 33 12.14 -11.42 2.39
C ALA A 33 10.65 -11.80 2.40
N GLU A 34 10.32 -12.91 1.74
CA GLU A 34 8.97 -13.46 1.64
C GLU A 34 9.00 -14.95 1.96
N ASP A 35 7.85 -15.54 2.33
CA ASP A 35 7.73 -16.99 2.45
C ASP A 35 7.98 -17.65 1.08
N ALA A 36 9.01 -18.50 1.00
CA ALA A 36 9.31 -19.24 -0.23
C ALA A 36 8.20 -20.23 -0.59
N ASP A 37 7.47 -20.72 0.41
CA ASP A 37 6.42 -21.72 0.31
C ASP A 37 4.99 -21.13 0.27
N ALA A 38 4.84 -19.80 0.17
CA ALA A 38 3.55 -19.12 0.06
C ALA A 38 2.65 -19.74 -1.03
N GLY A 39 1.41 -20.07 -0.68
CA GLY A 39 0.42 -20.69 -1.58
C GLY A 39 0.64 -22.18 -1.86
N THR A 40 1.56 -22.85 -1.15
CA THR A 40 1.81 -24.29 -1.26
C THR A 40 1.33 -25.05 -0.03
N GLU A 41 1.32 -26.39 -0.11
CA GLU A 41 1.02 -27.25 1.05
C GLU A 41 2.02 -27.12 2.21
N ARG A 42 3.19 -26.50 1.97
CA ARG A 42 4.25 -26.28 2.97
C ARG A 42 4.22 -24.90 3.62
N GLU A 43 3.30 -24.03 3.18
CA GLU A 43 3.14 -22.69 3.76
C GLU A 43 2.86 -22.79 5.27
N VAL A 44 3.61 -22.02 6.07
CA VAL A 44 3.42 -21.94 7.52
C VAL A 44 3.00 -20.52 7.87
N PRO A 45 1.79 -20.30 8.41
CA PRO A 45 1.37 -18.98 8.82
C PRO A 45 2.18 -18.52 10.03
N VAL A 46 2.74 -17.32 9.94
CA VAL A 46 3.40 -16.64 11.06
C VAL A 46 2.43 -15.63 11.64
N PHE A 47 2.15 -15.77 12.94
CA PHE A 47 1.29 -14.86 13.68
C PHE A 47 2.14 -13.97 14.59
N ASP A 48 1.91 -12.67 14.52
CA ASP A 48 2.55 -11.65 15.37
C ASP A 48 1.88 -11.62 16.75
N GLU A 49 2.13 -12.67 17.54
CA GLU A 49 1.65 -12.81 18.92
C GLU A 49 2.76 -12.48 19.93
N PRO A 50 2.44 -11.85 21.07
CA PRO A 50 3.44 -11.55 22.10
C PRO A 50 4.19 -12.81 22.56
N GLY A 51 5.50 -12.86 22.29
CA GLY A 51 6.37 -13.99 22.62
C GLY A 51 6.68 -14.94 21.46
N ASN A 52 6.09 -14.72 20.29
CA ASN A 52 6.48 -15.38 19.05
C ASN A 52 7.58 -14.58 18.34
N ASP A 53 8.56 -15.25 17.73
CA ASP A 53 9.58 -14.58 16.93
C ASP A 53 9.02 -14.33 15.51
N PRO A 54 8.84 -13.07 15.07
CA PRO A 54 8.22 -12.76 13.79
C PRO A 54 9.05 -13.19 12.55
N SER A 55 10.32 -13.59 12.70
CA SER A 55 11.21 -14.01 11.60
C SER A 55 11.25 -15.53 11.36
N SER A 56 10.11 -16.21 11.40
CA SER A 56 10.09 -17.67 11.60
C SER A 56 9.62 -18.53 10.41
N TRP A 57 9.57 -17.99 9.18
CA TRP A 57 9.42 -18.88 8.02
C TRP A 57 10.66 -19.77 7.86
N PRO A 58 10.50 -21.11 7.79
CA PRO A 58 11.65 -22.02 7.67
C PRO A 58 12.46 -21.79 6.39
N ARG A 59 11.80 -21.29 5.34
CA ARG A 59 12.40 -21.00 4.04
C ARG A 59 11.94 -19.63 3.57
N LEU A 60 12.90 -18.77 3.29
CA LEU A 60 12.69 -17.43 2.78
C LEU A 60 13.12 -17.33 1.33
N ARG A 61 12.31 -16.65 0.54
CA ARG A 61 12.71 -16.10 -0.74
C ARG A 61 13.25 -14.70 -0.49
N LEU A 62 14.56 -14.55 -0.63
CA LEU A 62 15.24 -13.26 -0.54
C LEU A 62 15.34 -12.65 -1.94
N GLU A 63 14.85 -11.43 -2.10
CA GLU A 63 14.98 -10.62 -3.31
C GLU A 63 15.80 -9.37 -3.01
N VAL A 64 16.88 -9.19 -3.75
CA VAL A 64 17.85 -8.09 -3.57
C VAL A 64 17.85 -7.24 -4.84
N LEU A 65 17.57 -5.95 -4.69
CA LEU A 65 17.55 -5.00 -5.79
C LEU A 65 18.91 -4.31 -5.93
N VAL A 66 19.51 -4.41 -7.11
CA VAL A 66 20.83 -3.87 -7.43
C VAL A 66 20.70 -2.71 -8.43
N ALA A 67 21.47 -1.65 -8.19
CA ALA A 67 21.44 -0.45 -9.01
C ALA A 67 21.95 -0.70 -10.44
N THR A 68 21.47 0.11 -11.38
CA THR A 68 21.98 0.08 -12.75
C THR A 68 23.46 0.48 -12.78
N GLY A 69 24.32 -0.44 -13.24
CA GLY A 69 25.76 -0.21 -13.40
C GLY A 69 26.63 -1.00 -12.42
N ASP A 70 26.04 -1.51 -11.34
CA ASP A 70 26.73 -2.43 -10.43
C ASP A 70 26.66 -3.86 -10.97
N ASP A 71 27.69 -4.66 -10.70
CA ASP A 71 27.70 -6.08 -11.02
C ASP A 71 27.00 -6.88 -9.91
N PRO A 72 25.80 -7.44 -10.16
CA PRO A 72 25.05 -8.17 -9.14
C PRO A 72 25.78 -9.42 -8.65
N LEU A 73 26.57 -10.08 -9.49
CA LEU A 73 27.31 -11.27 -9.08
C LEU A 73 28.48 -10.89 -8.17
N GLN A 74 29.22 -9.84 -8.52
CA GLN A 74 30.30 -9.35 -7.68
C GLN A 74 29.79 -8.91 -6.29
N LEU A 75 28.64 -8.23 -6.25
CA LEU A 75 27.99 -7.83 -5.00
C LEU A 75 27.62 -9.06 -4.16
N LEU A 76 26.96 -10.06 -4.78
CA LEU A 76 26.54 -11.29 -4.12
C LEU A 76 27.71 -12.10 -3.57
N GLU A 77 28.77 -12.31 -4.35
CA GLU A 77 29.96 -13.05 -3.91
C GLU A 77 30.63 -12.39 -2.71
N ALA A 78 30.75 -11.06 -2.75
CA ALA A 78 31.35 -10.30 -1.68
C ALA A 78 30.47 -10.27 -0.41
N ALA A 79 29.13 -10.25 -0.57
CA ALA A 79 28.18 -10.35 0.53
C ALA A 79 28.20 -11.75 1.17
N CYS A 80 28.31 -12.81 0.37
CA CYS A 80 28.47 -14.18 0.87
C CYS A 80 29.75 -14.33 1.68
N ALA A 81 30.85 -13.69 1.26
CA ALA A 81 32.11 -13.69 2.00
C ALA A 81 31.98 -13.00 3.37
N ASP A 82 31.29 -11.87 3.45
CA ASP A 82 31.05 -11.14 4.71
C ASP A 82 30.12 -11.91 5.65
N ALA A 83 29.12 -12.59 5.10
CA ALA A 83 28.19 -13.43 5.85
C ALA A 83 28.77 -14.81 6.20
N GLU A 84 30.03 -15.09 5.82
CA GLU A 84 30.71 -16.38 6.00
C GLU A 84 29.89 -17.57 5.47
N MET A 85 29.35 -17.42 4.25
CA MET A 85 28.51 -18.42 3.61
C MET A 85 28.97 -18.78 2.20
N ALA A 86 28.58 -19.98 1.76
CA ALA A 86 28.74 -20.39 0.38
C ALA A 86 27.73 -19.65 -0.53
N LEU A 87 28.09 -19.47 -1.80
CA LEU A 87 27.22 -18.86 -2.79
C LEU A 87 25.95 -19.73 -2.99
N PRO A 88 24.75 -19.23 -2.66
CA PRO A 88 23.52 -19.99 -2.85
C PRO A 88 23.11 -20.02 -4.34
N PRO A 89 22.24 -20.96 -4.75
CA PRO A 89 21.57 -20.86 -6.05
C PRO A 89 20.80 -19.54 -6.15
N TYR A 90 20.96 -18.83 -7.26
CA TYR A 90 20.30 -17.56 -7.48
C TYR A 90 19.73 -17.46 -8.90
N THR A 91 18.80 -16.53 -9.07
CA THR A 91 18.27 -16.12 -10.37
C THR A 91 18.35 -14.61 -10.51
N LEU A 92 18.46 -14.15 -11.75
CA LEU A 92 18.52 -12.74 -12.09
C LEU A 92 17.29 -12.38 -12.92
N SER A 93 16.65 -11.27 -12.59
CA SER A 93 15.61 -10.68 -13.44
C SER A 93 15.80 -9.17 -13.56
N GLN A 94 15.31 -8.61 -14.66
CA GLN A 94 15.33 -7.18 -14.89
C GLN A 94 14.08 -6.55 -14.28
N VAL A 95 14.28 -5.49 -13.49
CA VAL A 95 13.21 -4.69 -12.92
C VAL A 95 13.21 -3.32 -13.60
N PRO A 96 12.12 -2.91 -14.26
CA PRO A 96 12.02 -1.59 -14.84
C PRO A 96 12.18 -0.52 -13.77
N ASP A 97 12.98 0.51 -14.05
CA ASP A 97 13.02 1.74 -13.26
C ASP A 97 11.76 2.56 -13.59
N ALA A 98 10.66 2.20 -12.92
CA ALA A 98 9.37 2.83 -13.08
C ALA A 98 9.10 3.83 -11.96
N ASP A 99 8.35 4.89 -12.27
CA ASP A 99 7.77 5.77 -11.25
C ASP A 99 6.62 5.01 -10.55
N TRP A 100 6.98 4.27 -9.50
CA TRP A 100 6.05 3.45 -8.73
C TRP A 100 4.99 4.30 -8.03
N VAL A 101 5.30 5.55 -7.65
CA VAL A 101 4.31 6.47 -7.07
C VAL A 101 3.21 6.75 -8.10
N ARG A 102 3.59 7.13 -9.31
CA ARG A 102 2.64 7.39 -10.40
C ARG A 102 1.91 6.11 -10.83
N ALA A 103 2.59 4.97 -10.89
CA ALA A 103 1.99 3.69 -11.22
C ALA A 103 0.91 3.28 -10.22
N THR A 104 1.16 3.47 -8.92
CA THR A 104 0.18 3.24 -7.85
C THR A 104 -0.95 4.25 -7.92
N GLN A 105 -0.67 5.55 -8.10
CA GLN A 105 -1.71 6.58 -8.27
C GLN A 105 -2.67 6.29 -9.43
N ALA A 106 -2.13 5.81 -10.56
CA ALA A 106 -2.92 5.48 -11.75
C ALA A 106 -3.94 4.35 -11.53
N GLN A 107 -3.81 3.57 -10.46
CA GLN A 107 -4.76 2.53 -10.08
C GLN A 107 -6.00 3.09 -9.35
N PHE A 108 -5.95 4.34 -8.89
CA PHE A 108 -7.04 4.98 -8.15
C PHE A 108 -7.80 5.98 -9.02
N GLY A 109 -8.98 5.55 -9.48
CA GLY A 109 -9.92 6.41 -10.20
C GLY A 109 -10.99 7.04 -9.30
N PRO A 110 -11.79 7.98 -9.84
CA PRO A 110 -12.94 8.53 -9.15
C PRO A 110 -13.93 7.43 -8.72
N ILE A 111 -14.47 7.57 -7.51
CA ILE A 111 -15.38 6.61 -6.90
C ILE A 111 -16.77 7.24 -6.82
N ALA A 112 -17.72 6.71 -7.59
CA ALA A 112 -19.13 7.06 -7.43
C ALA A 112 -19.65 6.48 -6.12
N ILE A 113 -20.16 7.32 -5.22
CA ILE A 113 -20.83 6.88 -3.99
C ILE A 113 -22.33 6.79 -4.21
N SER A 114 -22.90 7.81 -4.84
CA SER A 114 -24.30 7.89 -5.28
C SER A 114 -24.36 8.64 -6.62
N SER A 115 -25.57 8.91 -7.13
CA SER A 115 -25.74 9.79 -8.28
C SER A 115 -25.38 11.26 -8.01
N ARG A 116 -25.22 11.65 -6.74
CA ARG A 116 -24.97 13.04 -6.32
C ARG A 116 -23.67 13.22 -5.51
N LEU A 117 -22.95 12.14 -5.22
CA LEU A 117 -21.75 12.17 -4.40
C LEU A 117 -20.63 11.33 -5.02
N TRP A 118 -19.48 11.96 -5.21
CA TRP A 118 -18.27 11.36 -5.76
C TRP A 118 -17.07 11.62 -4.88
N ILE A 119 -16.11 10.70 -4.91
CA ILE A 119 -14.76 10.90 -4.37
C ILE A 119 -13.80 10.97 -5.55
N VAL A 120 -12.98 12.00 -5.58
CA VAL A 120 -12.14 12.32 -6.74
C VAL A 120 -10.72 12.58 -6.26
N PRO A 121 -9.74 11.76 -6.66
CA PRO A 121 -8.33 12.06 -6.43
C PRO A 121 -7.90 13.33 -7.17
N SER A 122 -6.90 14.04 -6.65
CA SER A 122 -6.42 15.33 -7.18
C SER A 122 -5.87 15.25 -8.60
N TRP A 123 -5.45 14.07 -9.04
CA TRP A 123 -4.99 13.80 -10.41
C TRP A 123 -6.12 13.43 -11.40
N HIS A 124 -7.39 13.46 -10.98
CA HIS A 124 -8.55 13.21 -11.84
C HIS A 124 -9.50 14.41 -11.89
N SER A 125 -10.16 14.56 -13.04
CA SER A 125 -11.33 15.44 -13.16
C SER A 125 -12.58 14.74 -12.63
N ALA A 126 -13.47 15.51 -12.00
CA ALA A 126 -14.78 15.03 -11.55
C ALA A 126 -15.61 14.51 -12.74
N PRO A 127 -16.05 13.24 -12.75
CA PRO A 127 -16.88 12.71 -13.83
C PRO A 127 -18.23 13.40 -13.94
N GLU A 128 -18.79 13.84 -12.80
CA GLU A 128 -20.01 14.64 -12.73
C GLU A 128 -19.71 15.95 -11.96
N PRO A 129 -19.37 17.04 -12.68
CA PRO A 129 -19.01 18.31 -12.05
C PRO A 129 -20.14 18.96 -11.24
N ALA A 130 -21.41 18.66 -11.55
CA ALA A 130 -22.56 19.21 -10.84
C ALA A 130 -22.88 18.44 -9.54
N ALA A 131 -22.31 17.25 -9.35
CA ALA A 131 -22.42 16.49 -8.11
C ALA A 131 -21.54 17.07 -7.00
N VAL A 132 -21.79 16.62 -5.78
CA VAL A 132 -20.88 16.86 -4.65
C VAL A 132 -19.61 16.05 -4.88
N ASN A 133 -18.50 16.74 -5.10
CA ASN A 133 -17.20 16.13 -5.32
C ASN A 133 -16.33 16.29 -4.06
N LEU A 134 -15.98 15.16 -3.45
CA LEU A 134 -15.03 15.05 -2.34
C LEU A 134 -13.63 14.85 -2.93
N LEU A 135 -12.83 15.91 -2.91
CA LEU A 135 -11.43 15.83 -3.31
C LEU A 135 -10.64 15.13 -2.20
N LEU A 136 -10.19 13.91 -2.45
CA LEU A 136 -9.47 13.11 -1.48
C LEU A 136 -8.46 12.19 -2.18
N ASP A 137 -7.19 12.36 -1.82
CA ASP A 137 -6.10 11.53 -2.32
C ASP A 137 -5.97 10.28 -1.46
N PRO A 138 -5.88 9.08 -2.06
CA PRO A 138 -5.49 7.87 -1.36
C PRO A 138 -4.21 8.08 -0.53
N GLY A 139 -4.23 7.65 0.72
CA GLY A 139 -3.11 7.81 1.63
C GLY A 139 -3.16 6.80 2.78
N VAL A 140 -2.36 7.05 3.82
CA VAL A 140 -2.21 6.13 4.97
C VAL A 140 -3.42 6.14 5.91
N ALA A 141 -4.27 7.17 5.86
CA ALA A 141 -5.47 7.25 6.68
C ALA A 141 -6.60 6.40 6.08
N PHE A 142 -7.25 5.58 6.92
CA PHE A 142 -8.44 4.83 6.53
C PHE A 142 -9.57 5.80 6.13
N GLY A 143 -10.42 5.36 5.18
CA GLY A 143 -11.56 6.16 4.71
C GLY A 143 -11.32 6.86 3.38
N THR A 144 -10.61 6.24 2.43
CA THR A 144 -10.45 6.76 1.06
C THR A 144 -11.69 6.53 0.19
N GLY A 145 -12.69 5.79 0.69
CA GLY A 145 -13.95 5.49 0.02
C GLY A 145 -13.96 4.27 -0.88
N SER A 146 -12.81 3.62 -1.09
CA SER A 146 -12.72 2.34 -1.79
C SER A 146 -13.32 1.19 -0.97
N HIS A 147 -13.27 1.28 0.36
CA HIS A 147 -13.81 0.26 1.24
C HIS A 147 -15.35 0.31 1.31
N PRO A 148 -16.06 -0.85 1.27
CA PRO A 148 -17.53 -0.89 1.28
C PRO A 148 -18.17 -0.16 2.48
N THR A 149 -17.55 -0.21 3.65
CA THR A 149 -18.08 0.45 4.87
C THR A 149 -18.14 1.96 4.72
N THR A 150 -17.08 2.60 4.21
CA THR A 150 -17.07 4.05 3.95
C THR A 150 -18.15 4.46 2.96
N ARG A 151 -18.34 3.67 1.89
CA ARG A 151 -19.39 3.90 0.90
C ARG A 151 -20.79 3.84 1.52
N LEU A 152 -21.07 2.82 2.32
CA LEU A 152 -22.36 2.66 2.99
C LEU A 152 -22.63 3.80 3.98
N CYS A 153 -21.63 4.23 4.75
CA CYS A 153 -21.76 5.36 5.67
C CYS A 153 -22.04 6.67 4.93
N LEU A 154 -21.38 6.93 3.80
CA LEU A 154 -21.62 8.13 2.99
C LEU A 154 -23.01 8.14 2.36
N GLN A 155 -23.47 7.01 1.83
CA GLN A 155 -24.84 6.87 1.30
C GLN A 155 -25.89 7.08 2.39
N TRP A 156 -25.67 6.51 3.57
CA TRP A 156 -26.56 6.72 4.72
C TRP A 156 -26.59 8.19 5.15
N LEU A 157 -25.41 8.83 5.26
CA LEU A 157 -25.29 10.24 5.62
C LEU A 157 -26.00 11.16 4.63
N GLU A 158 -25.84 10.92 3.33
CA GLU A 158 -26.56 11.64 2.27
C GLU A 158 -28.08 11.55 2.44
N GLN A 159 -28.61 10.36 2.71
CA GLN A 159 -30.05 10.15 2.92
C GLN A 159 -30.54 10.84 4.20
N GLN A 160 -29.80 10.73 5.30
CA GLN A 160 -30.20 11.35 6.57
C GLN A 160 -30.19 12.88 6.48
N LEU A 161 -29.16 13.48 5.88
CA LEU A 161 -29.11 14.94 5.75
C LEU A 161 -30.20 15.48 4.81
N ALA A 162 -30.53 14.75 3.75
CA ALA A 162 -31.67 15.10 2.89
C ALA A 162 -33.01 15.08 3.65
N HIS A 163 -33.19 14.16 4.61
CA HIS A 163 -34.39 14.10 5.45
C HIS A 163 -34.41 15.20 6.53
N LEU A 164 -33.25 15.50 7.13
CA LEU A 164 -33.14 16.43 8.26
C LEU A 164 -33.08 17.90 7.84
N ALA A 165 -32.65 18.19 6.61
CA ALA A 165 -32.51 19.55 6.08
C ALA A 165 -33.30 19.73 4.76
N PRO A 166 -34.64 19.61 4.78
CA PRO A 166 -35.45 19.85 3.58
C PRO A 166 -35.48 21.33 3.16
N ASP A 167 -35.17 22.24 4.08
CA ASP A 167 -35.17 23.69 3.85
C ASP A 167 -33.82 24.32 4.18
N LEU A 168 -32.98 24.46 3.14
CA LEU A 168 -31.67 25.13 3.20
C LEU A 168 -31.77 26.64 3.49
N SER A 169 -32.98 27.21 3.59
CA SER A 169 -33.22 28.62 3.93
C SER A 169 -33.42 28.87 5.43
N SER A 170 -33.48 27.82 6.26
CA SER A 170 -33.55 27.97 7.72
C SER A 170 -32.15 28.09 8.34
N ASP A 171 -31.99 28.94 9.36
CA ASP A 171 -30.73 29.13 10.11
C ASP A 171 -30.33 27.90 10.97
N ARG A 172 -31.12 26.82 10.97
CA ARG A 172 -30.82 25.58 11.71
C ARG A 172 -30.27 24.52 10.78
N ARG A 173 -28.95 24.29 10.86
CA ARG A 173 -28.27 23.15 10.21
C ARG A 173 -28.10 21.97 11.18
N PRO A 174 -28.17 20.72 10.70
CA PRO A 174 -27.94 19.54 11.54
C PRO A 174 -26.47 19.44 11.95
N SER A 175 -26.18 19.27 13.24
CA SER A 175 -24.81 19.03 13.71
C SER A 175 -24.39 17.58 13.52
N VAL A 176 -23.18 17.35 13.00
CA VAL A 176 -22.62 16.01 12.75
C VAL A 176 -21.31 15.82 13.53
N LEU A 177 -21.15 14.68 14.18
CA LEU A 177 -19.89 14.24 14.82
C LEU A 177 -19.35 13.01 14.07
N ASP A 178 -18.16 13.16 13.48
CA ASP A 178 -17.43 12.07 12.83
C ASP A 178 -16.45 11.43 13.84
N TYR A 179 -16.93 10.43 14.57
CA TYR A 179 -16.14 9.76 15.61
C TYR A 179 -15.26 8.67 14.99
N GLY A 180 -13.93 8.83 15.13
CA GLY A 180 -12.96 7.99 14.42
C GLY A 180 -12.76 8.43 12.97
N CYS A 181 -12.68 9.75 12.74
CA CYS A 181 -12.78 10.36 11.42
C CYS A 181 -11.77 9.90 10.37
N GLY A 182 -10.60 9.33 10.75
CA GLY A 182 -9.60 8.85 9.79
C GLY A 182 -9.21 9.94 8.79
N SER A 183 -9.50 9.72 7.51
CA SER A 183 -9.33 10.71 6.42
C SER A 183 -10.21 11.97 6.53
N GLY A 184 -11.19 11.98 7.43
CA GLY A 184 -12.19 13.04 7.60
C GLY A 184 -13.29 13.01 6.54
N ILE A 185 -13.38 11.95 5.73
CA ILE A 185 -14.26 11.90 4.56
C ILE A 185 -15.74 12.08 4.91
N LEU A 186 -16.20 11.54 6.04
CA LEU A 186 -17.60 11.67 6.46
C LEU A 186 -17.89 13.10 6.94
N ALA A 187 -16.98 13.70 7.70
CA ALA A 187 -17.09 15.11 8.10
C ALA A 187 -17.10 16.07 6.90
N ILE A 188 -16.22 15.86 5.92
CA ILE A 188 -16.17 16.68 4.69
C ILE A 188 -17.46 16.49 3.88
N ALA A 189 -17.96 15.26 3.77
CA ALA A 189 -19.22 14.98 3.10
C ALA A 189 -20.39 15.68 3.79
N ALA A 190 -20.48 15.61 5.13
CA ALA A 190 -21.53 16.26 5.90
C ALA A 190 -21.58 17.77 5.62
N MET A 191 -20.44 18.45 5.68
CA MET A 191 -20.35 19.89 5.39
C MET A 191 -20.80 20.22 3.97
N LYS A 192 -20.38 19.43 2.97
CA LYS A 192 -20.77 19.66 1.56
C LYS A 192 -22.23 19.32 1.28
N LEU A 193 -22.84 18.44 2.08
CA LEU A 193 -24.25 18.06 2.00
C LEU A 193 -25.18 19.00 2.78
N GLY A 194 -24.63 19.98 3.51
CA GLY A 194 -25.39 21.07 4.13
C GLY A 194 -25.56 21.00 5.64
N ALA A 195 -24.85 20.11 6.33
CA ALA A 195 -24.69 20.17 7.79
C ALA A 195 -24.00 21.45 8.27
#